data_AF-A0A2W4VQ76-F1
#
_entry.id   AF-A0A2W4VQ76-F1
#
_cell.length_a   1.000
_cell.length_b   1.000
_cell.length_c   1.000
_cell.angle_alpha   90.00
_cell.angle_beta   90.00
_cell.angle_gamma   90.00
#
_symmetry.space_group_name_H-M   'P 1'
#
loop_
_entity.id
_entity.type
_entity.pdbx_description
1 polymer ?
#
loop_
_entity_poly.entity_id
_entity_poly.type
_entity_poly.pdbx_seq_one_letter_code
_entity_poly.pdbx_strand_id
1 'polypeptide(L)'
;MNASPQEPFKSKLLFCWLALLTGAIGGHWIYAGKKRFWFYMLTFPLSAFAGWIDTMRYGLMKDEQFNALLNPEYPVDTRQTTGAVVVSVALSLAFGMTALMATLAMVFQWYFSGVVS
;
A
#
# COMPACT_ATOMS: atom_id res chain seq x y z
N MET A 1 8.96 38.33 7.57
CA MET A 1 8.11 37.41 6.78
C MET A 1 8.67 36.01 6.99
N ASN A 2 8.16 35.26 7.97
CA ASN A 2 8.56 33.87 8.14
C ASN A 2 7.79 33.06 7.13
N ALA A 3 8.44 32.56 6.08
CA ALA A 3 7.85 31.52 5.25
C ALA A 3 7.59 30.32 6.17
N SER A 4 6.33 29.92 6.33
CA SER A 4 6.03 28.64 6.97
C SER A 4 6.78 27.54 6.22
N PRO A 5 7.41 26.57 6.91
CA PRO A 5 8.06 25.46 6.24
C PRO A 5 7.03 24.75 5.37
N GLN A 6 7.21 24.78 4.05
CA GLN A 6 6.37 24.00 3.12
C GLN A 6 6.68 22.52 3.38
N GLU A 7 5.65 21.69 3.52
CA GLU A 7 5.84 20.26 3.74
C GLU A 7 6.50 19.62 2.50
N PRO A 8 7.48 18.70 2.66
CA PRO A 8 8.17 18.11 1.51
C PRO A 8 7.21 17.31 0.62
N PHE A 9 7.32 17.51 -0.69
CA PHE A 9 6.52 16.83 -1.71
C PHE A 9 6.59 15.29 -1.57
N LYS A 10 5.44 14.64 -1.52
CA LYS A 10 5.31 13.18 -1.38
C LYS A 10 5.03 12.52 -2.73
N SER A 11 5.97 11.68 -3.16
CA SER A 11 5.90 10.98 -4.44
C SER A 11 5.02 9.74 -4.35
N LYS A 12 4.09 9.59 -5.31
CA LYS A 12 3.20 8.42 -5.42
C LYS A 12 3.95 7.11 -5.61
N LEU A 13 5.05 7.15 -6.37
CA LEU A 13 5.92 6.00 -6.59
C LEU A 13 6.50 5.45 -5.28
N LEU A 14 7.11 6.33 -4.49
CA LEU A 14 7.70 5.95 -3.21
C LEU A 14 6.64 5.38 -2.27
N PHE A 15 5.46 6.02 -2.23
CA PHE A 15 4.35 5.52 -1.43
C PHE A 15 3.95 4.09 -1.83
N CYS A 16 3.80 3.80 -3.13
CA CYS A 16 3.39 2.48 -3.62
C CYS A 16 4.47 1.41 -3.40
N TRP A 17 5.75 1.74 -3.63
CA TRP A 17 6.85 0.80 -3.39
C TRP A 17 7.06 0.51 -1.90
N LEU A 18 6.90 1.53 -1.04
CA LEU A 18 6.88 1.33 0.40
C LEU A 18 5.69 0.47 0.83
N ALA A 19 4.50 0.70 0.27
CA ALA A 19 3.32 -0.11 0.59
C ALA A 19 3.48 -1.57 0.14
N LEU A 20 4.14 -1.80 -1.00
CA LEU A 20 4.45 -3.14 -1.51
C LEU A 20 5.44 -3.90 -0.62
N LEU A 21 6.57 -3.26 -0.28
CA LEU A 21 7.68 -3.90 0.44
C LEU A 21 7.47 -3.92 1.96
N THR A 22 6.96 -2.82 2.51
CA THR A 22 6.78 -2.62 3.96
C THR A 22 5.32 -2.69 4.39
N GLY A 23 4.45 -3.20 3.52
CA GLY A 23 3.02 -3.35 3.76
C GLY A 23 2.70 -4.09 5.07
N ALA A 24 3.49 -5.08 5.45
CA ALA A 24 3.32 -5.80 6.71
C ALA A 24 3.59 -4.94 7.96
N ILE A 25 4.42 -3.92 7.82
CA ILE A 25 4.82 -3.03 8.92
C ILE A 25 3.99 -1.73 8.88
N GLY A 26 3.51 -1.32 7.70
CA GLY A 26 2.79 -0.06 7.51
C GLY A 26 3.71 1.15 7.30
N GLY A 27 4.94 0.94 6.81
CA GLY A 27 5.94 1.99 6.64
C GLY A 27 5.51 3.11 5.68
N HIS A 28 4.64 2.81 4.71
CA HIS A 28 4.06 3.81 3.80
C HIS A 28 3.19 4.84 4.52
N TRP A 29 2.58 4.49 5.66
CA TRP A 29 1.81 5.45 6.46
C TRP A 29 2.70 6.41 7.25
N ILE A 30 3.89 5.97 7.66
CA ILE A 30 4.91 6.84 8.29
C ILE A 30 5.37 7.87 7.26
N TYR A 31 5.65 7.44 6.02
CA TYR A 31 5.98 8.35 4.91
C TYR A 31 4.87 9.37 4.62
N ALA A 32 3.60 8.94 4.70
CA ALA A 32 2.44 9.81 4.58
C ALA A 32 2.16 10.68 5.81
N GLY A 33 2.93 10.57 6.89
CA GLY A 33 2.75 11.35 8.13
C GLY A 33 1.48 11.00 8.92
N LYS A 34 0.86 9.85 8.66
CA LYS A 34 -0.40 9.43 9.32
C LYS A 34 -0.12 8.38 10.38
N LYS A 35 -0.74 8.52 11.56
CA LYS A 35 -0.62 7.57 12.69
C LYS A 35 -1.25 6.19 12.45
N ARG A 36 -1.73 5.90 11.23
CA ARG A 36 -2.35 4.63 10.84
C ARG A 36 -1.40 3.42 10.94
N PHE A 37 -0.09 3.67 10.95
CA PHE A 37 0.95 2.66 11.18
C PHE A 37 0.69 1.78 12.44
N TRP A 38 0.14 2.35 13.51
CA TRP A 38 -0.14 1.58 14.74
C TRP A 38 -1.07 0.37 14.51
N PHE A 39 -2.04 0.50 13.62
CA PHE A 39 -2.95 -0.60 13.27
C PHE A 39 -2.25 -1.73 12.51
N TYR A 40 -1.23 -1.38 11.71
CA TYR A 40 -0.45 -2.36 10.94
C TYR A 40 0.44 -3.18 11.86
N MET A 41 1.02 -2.53 12.88
CA MET A 41 1.85 -3.21 13.87
C MET A 41 1.02 -4.15 14.75
N LEU A 42 -0.23 -3.78 15.08
CA LEU A 42 -1.14 -4.63 15.85
C LEU A 42 -1.64 -5.85 15.05
N THR A 43 -1.82 -5.70 13.74
CA THR A 43 -2.42 -6.73 12.87
C THR A 43 -1.38 -7.51 12.06
N PHE A 44 -0.10 -7.49 12.45
CA PHE A 44 0.91 -8.36 11.85
C PHE A 44 0.49 -9.83 12.02
N PRO A 45 0.38 -10.67 10.96
CA PRO A 45 0.84 -10.52 9.57
C PRO A 45 -0.24 -10.12 8.54
N LEU A 46 -1.51 -10.01 8.93
CA LEU A 46 -2.63 -9.61 8.05
C LEU A 46 -2.42 -8.24 7.40
N SER A 47 -1.65 -7.38 8.06
CA SER A 47 -1.21 -6.09 7.57
C SER A 47 -0.49 -6.16 6.20
N ALA A 48 0.18 -7.26 5.86
CA ALA A 48 0.82 -7.43 4.55
C ALA A 48 -0.20 -7.32 3.41
N PHE A 49 -1.35 -7.98 3.55
CA PHE A 49 -2.45 -7.88 2.60
C PHE A 49 -3.01 -6.46 2.54
N ALA A 50 -3.11 -5.77 3.68
CA ALA A 50 -3.56 -4.38 3.72
C ALA A 50 -2.62 -3.43 2.96
N GLY A 51 -1.30 -3.65 3.03
CA GLY A 51 -0.32 -2.88 2.26
C GLY A 51 -0.41 -3.12 0.75
N TRP A 52 -0.66 -4.37 0.33
CA TRP A 52 -0.93 -4.69 -1.07
C TRP A 52 -2.23 -4.05 -1.56
N ILE A 53 -3.30 -4.11 -0.76
CA ILE A 53 -4.55 -3.42 -1.06
C ILE A 53 -4.34 -1.91 -1.19
N ASP A 54 -3.58 -1.30 -0.27
CA ASP A 54 -3.24 0.12 -0.36
C ASP A 54 -2.43 0.46 -1.61
N THR A 55 -1.48 -0.40 -1.99
CA THR A 55 -0.70 -0.24 -3.22
C THR A 55 -1.61 -0.18 -4.44
N MET A 56 -2.58 -1.10 -4.53
CA MET A 56 -3.57 -1.11 -5.62
C MET A 56 -4.48 0.11 -5.55
N ARG A 57 -5.01 0.43 -4.36
CA ARG A 57 -5.94 1.54 -4.15
C ARG A 57 -5.32 2.89 -4.50
N TYR A 58 -4.10 3.16 -4.03
CA TYR A 58 -3.41 4.43 -4.25
C TYR A 58 -2.67 4.46 -5.59
N GLY A 59 -2.16 3.32 -6.08
CA GLY A 59 -1.54 3.23 -7.39
C GLY A 59 -2.52 3.47 -8.54
N LEU A 60 -3.76 2.96 -8.42
CA LEU A 60 -4.84 3.17 -9.39
C LEU A 60 -5.65 4.46 -9.17
N MET A 61 -5.47 5.12 -8.02
CA MET A 61 -6.11 6.41 -7.74
C MET A 61 -5.67 7.45 -8.77
N LYS A 62 -6.56 8.37 -9.15
CA LYS A 62 -6.17 9.48 -10.03
C LYS A 62 -5.13 10.38 -9.36
N ASP A 63 -4.23 10.98 -10.14
CA ASP A 63 -3.14 11.80 -9.61
C ASP A 63 -3.67 13.04 -8.89
N GLU A 64 -4.76 13.63 -9.38
CA GLU A 64 -5.41 14.79 -8.76
C GLU A 64 -5.92 14.44 -7.35
N GLN A 65 -6.54 13.27 -7.21
CA GLN A 65 -7.05 12.77 -5.94
C GLN A 65 -5.92 12.45 -4.96
N PHE A 66 -4.82 11.84 -5.45
CA PHE A 66 -3.66 11.55 -4.62
C PHE A 66 -2.99 12.84 -4.11
N ASN A 67 -2.79 13.81 -4.99
CA ASN A 67 -2.20 15.11 -4.64
C ASN A 67 -3.07 15.88 -3.66
N ALA A 68 -4.40 15.90 -3.84
CA ALA A 68 -5.30 16.53 -2.88
C ALA A 68 -5.22 15.91 -1.46
N LEU A 69 -4.90 14.61 -1.36
CA LEU A 69 -4.84 13.90 -0.08
C LEU A 69 -3.50 14.05 0.66
N LEU A 70 -2.39 14.13 -0.07
CA LEU A 70 -1.03 14.05 0.50
C LEU A 70 -0.15 15.27 0.20
N ASN A 71 -0.50 16.05 -0.82
CA ASN A 71 0.23 17.23 -1.29
C ASN A 71 -0.74 18.44 -1.46
N PRO A 72 -1.53 18.83 -0.44
CA PRO A 72 -2.54 19.88 -0.59
C PRO A 72 -1.94 21.27 -0.87
N GLU A 73 -0.67 21.49 -0.53
CA GLU A 73 0.06 22.75 -0.78
C GLU A 73 0.58 22.87 -2.23
N TYR A 74 0.51 21.79 -3.01
CA TYR A 74 1.06 21.73 -4.37
C TYR A 74 -0.05 21.71 -5.44
N PRO A 75 0.27 22.04 -6.71
CA PRO A 75 -0.68 21.98 -7.80
C PRO A 75 -1.28 20.58 -7.97
N VAL A 76 -2.61 20.51 -7.98
CA VAL A 76 -3.37 19.25 -8.03
C VAL A 76 -3.08 18.45 -9.31
N ASP A 77 -2.82 19.15 -10.42
CA ASP A 77 -2.56 18.58 -11.75
C ASP A 77 -1.12 18.05 -11.94
N THR A 78 -0.35 17.91 -10.86
CA THR A 78 1.01 17.37 -10.96
C THR A 78 0.95 15.87 -11.26
N ARG A 79 1.40 15.47 -12.46
CA ARG A 79 1.49 14.05 -12.83
C ARG A 79 2.43 13.29 -11.89
N GLN A 80 1.97 12.15 -11.40
CA GLN A 80 2.68 11.29 -10.45
C GLN A 80 2.69 9.81 -10.85
N THR A 81 1.72 9.39 -11.66
CA THR A 81 1.67 8.01 -12.16
C THR A 81 2.73 7.78 -13.22
N THR A 82 3.71 6.96 -12.88
CA THR A 82 4.78 6.47 -13.76
C THR A 82 4.59 4.98 -14.06
N GLY A 83 5.28 4.46 -15.07
CA GLY A 83 5.27 3.01 -15.36
C GLY A 83 5.68 2.16 -14.15
N ALA A 84 6.58 2.68 -13.30
CA ALA A 84 7.00 1.99 -12.08
C ALA A 84 5.90 1.94 -10.99
N VAL A 85 4.95 2.88 -10.98
CA VAL A 85 3.73 2.78 -10.15
C VAL A 85 2.88 1.61 -10.64
N VAL A 86 2.69 1.50 -11.95
CA VAL A 86 1.90 0.40 -12.55
C VAL A 86 2.53 -0.96 -12.25
N VAL A 87 3.87 -1.06 -12.35
CA VAL A 87 4.60 -2.28 -11.97
C VAL A 87 4.36 -2.64 -10.49
N SER A 88 4.39 -1.66 -9.58
CA SER A 88 4.12 -1.93 -8.16
C SER A 88 2.70 -2.46 -7.92
N VAL A 89 1.70 -1.96 -8.65
CA VAL A 89 0.32 -2.45 -8.61
C VAL A 89 0.23 -3.89 -9.16
N ALA A 90 0.89 -4.17 -10.28
CA ALA A 90 0.91 -5.50 -10.87
C ALA A 90 1.58 -6.54 -9.95
N LEU A 91 2.72 -6.20 -9.35
CA LEU A 91 3.41 -7.05 -8.38
C LEU A 91 2.56 -7.28 -7.13
N SER A 92 1.94 -6.22 -6.61
CA SER A 92 1.02 -6.32 -5.47
C SER A 92 -0.12 -7.29 -5.74
N LEU A 93 -0.70 -7.25 -6.94
CA LEU A 93 -1.76 -8.17 -7.33
C LEU A 93 -1.24 -9.61 -7.45
N ALA A 94 -0.07 -9.80 -8.06
CA ALA A 94 0.55 -11.11 -8.21
C ALA A 94 0.81 -11.77 -6.85
N PHE A 95 1.47 -11.07 -5.92
CA PHE A 95 1.72 -11.59 -4.57
C PHE A 95 0.43 -11.84 -3.78
N GLY A 96 -0.53 -10.93 -3.85
CA GLY A 96 -1.84 -11.09 -3.22
C GLY A 96 -2.57 -12.34 -3.71
N MET A 97 -2.56 -12.58 -5.02
CA MET A 97 -3.18 -13.76 -5.62
C MET A 97 -2.44 -15.05 -5.27
N THR A 98 -1.11 -15.06 -5.30
CA THR A 98 -0.31 -16.22 -4.89
C THR A 98 -0.59 -16.59 -3.43
N ALA A 99 -0.59 -15.61 -2.53
CA ALA A 99 -0.87 -15.85 -1.11
C ALA A 99 -2.29 -16.37 -0.89
N LEU A 100 -3.27 -15.83 -1.62
CA LEU A 100 -4.65 -16.29 -1.57
C LEU A 100 -4.77 -17.73 -2.06
N MET A 101 -4.16 -18.07 -3.20
CA MET A 101 -4.18 -19.43 -3.74
C MET A 101 -3.45 -20.42 -2.84
N ALA A 102 -2.29 -20.06 -2.30
CA ALA A 102 -1.56 -20.91 -1.36
C ALA A 102 -2.39 -21.17 -0.09
N THR A 103 -3.06 -20.14 0.43
CA THR A 103 -3.93 -20.29 1.61
C THR A 103 -5.11 -21.21 1.31
N LEU A 104 -5.78 -21.03 0.18
CA LEU A 104 -6.87 -21.92 -0.25
C LEU A 104 -6.38 -23.36 -0.39
N ALA A 105 -5.23 -23.58 -1.04
CA ALA A 105 -4.65 -24.91 -1.22
C ALA A 105 -4.38 -25.59 0.12
N MET A 106 -3.81 -24.88 1.10
CA MET A 106 -3.58 -25.40 2.45
C MET A 106 -4.90 -25.76 3.17
N VAL A 107 -5.92 -24.90 3.06
CA VAL A 107 -7.24 -25.17 3.66
C VAL A 107 -7.88 -26.42 3.05
N PHE A 108 -7.82 -26.57 1.72
CA PHE A 108 -8.28 -27.78 1.04
C PHE A 108 -7.52 -29.02 1.51
N GLN A 109 -6.19 -28.93 1.62
CA GLN A 109 -5.37 -30.02 2.15
C GLN A 109 -5.78 -30.39 3.57
N TRP A 110 -6.00 -29.43 4.47
CA TRP A 110 -6.43 -29.69 5.85
C TRP A 110 -7.82 -30.31 5.94
N TYR A 111 -8.75 -29.83 5.12
CA TYR A 111 -10.11 -30.37 5.05
C TYR A 111 -10.12 -31.85 4.62
N PHE A 112 -9.36 -32.20 3.59
CA PHE A 112 -9.31 -33.59 3.10
C PHE A 112 -8.36 -34.51 3.90
N SER A 113 -7.37 -33.96 4.60
CA SER A 113 -6.47 -34.74 5.47
C SER A 113 -7.08 -35.05 6.85
N GLY A 114 -8.26 -34.51 7.17
CA GLY A 114 -8.94 -34.74 8.46
C GLY A 114 -8.30 -34.03 9.64
N VAL A 115 -7.34 -33.11 9.41
CA VAL A 115 -6.67 -32.32 10.45
C VAL A 115 -7.67 -31.37 11.15
N VAL A 116 -8.62 -30.85 10.39
CA VAL A 116 -9.79 -30.13 10.91
C VAL A 116 -10.98 -31.06 10.65
N SER A 117 -11.41 -31.79 11.68
CA SER A 117 -12.55 -32.72 11.64
C SER A 117 -13.83 -32.06 12.13
#